data_AF-A0AAE3A2D2-F1
#
_entry.id   AF-A0AAE3A2D2-F1
#
_cell.length_a   1.000
_cell.length_b   1.000
_cell.length_c   1.000
_cell.angle_alpha   90.00
_cell.angle_beta   90.00
_cell.angle_gamma   90.00
#
_symmetry.space_group_name_H-M   'P 1'
#
loop_
_entity.id
_entity.type
_entity.pdbx_description
1 polymer ?
#
loop_
_entity_poly.entity_id
_entity_poly.type
_entity_poly.pdbx_seq_one_letter_code
_entity_poly.pdbx_strand_id
1 'polypeptide(L)' 'MQMYEVTALAPEGPEEVYQAMVFAEDEDDALNQLEEQLKEQGIAHGMCMAEEV' A
#
# COMPACT_ATOMS: atom_id res chain seq x y z
N MET A 1 -15.07 -5.29 -6.76
CA MET A 1 -14.65 -4.25 -5.79
C MET A 1 -14.70 -4.86 -4.41
N GLN A 2 -13.52 -5.21 -3.92
CA GLN A 2 -13.27 -5.77 -2.59
C GLN A 2 -12.50 -4.72 -1.78
N MET A 3 -12.55 -4.85 -0.45
CA MET A 3 -11.77 -3.98 0.42
C MET A 3 -10.40 -4.61 0.63
N TYR A 4 -9.35 -3.81 0.47
CA TYR A 4 -7.99 -4.23 0.72
C TYR A 4 -7.35 -3.30 1.74
N GLU A 5 -6.67 -3.88 2.71
CA GLU A 5 -5.75 -3.18 3.59
C GLU A 5 -4.37 -3.15 2.92
N VAL A 6 -3.94 -1.98 2.51
CA VAL A 6 -2.64 -1.76 1.87
C VAL A 6 -1.66 -1.18 2.89
N THR A 7 -0.49 -1.79 2.96
CA THR A 7 0.55 -1.42 3.93
C THR A 7 1.88 -1.25 3.20
N ALA A 8 2.57 -0.14 3.47
CA ALA A 8 3.90 0.13 2.97
C ALA A 8 4.91 0.06 4.11
N LEU A 9 5.98 -0.69 3.89
CA LEU A 9 7.09 -0.81 4.81
C LEU A 9 8.22 0.15 4.46
N ALA A 10 8.98 0.57 5.46
CA ALA A 10 10.19 1.35 5.31
C ALA A 10 11.20 0.62 4.41
N PRO A 11 12.03 1.36 3.64
CA PRO A 11 13.07 0.75 2.82
C PRO A 11 14.14 0.01 3.65
N GLU A 12 14.35 0.41 4.91
CA GLU A 12 15.43 -0.12 5.77
C GLU A 12 14.92 -0.93 6.98
N GLY A 13 13.70 -1.49 6.92
CA GLY A 13 13.21 -2.33 8.01
C GLY A 13 11.76 -2.77 7.87
N PRO A 14 11.25 -3.57 8.82
CA PRO A 14 9.85 -3.97 8.86
C PRO A 14 8.94 -2.88 9.44
N GLU A 15 9.41 -1.64 9.57
CA GLU A 15 8.59 -0.54 10.08
C GLU A 15 7.54 -0.15 9.05
N GLU A 16 6.29 -0.12 9.47
CA GLU A 16 5.18 0.34 8.65
C GLU A 16 5.23 1.86 8.58
N VAL A 17 5.42 2.40 7.37
CA VAL A 17 5.48 3.85 7.13
C VAL A 17 4.14 4.41 6.66
N TYR A 18 3.26 3.54 6.15
CA TYR A 18 1.96 3.92 5.66
C TYR A 18 1.01 2.73 5.68
N GLN A 19 -0.25 2.98 6.04
CA GLN A 19 -1.32 1.99 6.00
C GLN A 19 -2.63 2.70 5.61
N ALA A 20 -3.38 2.10 4.71
CA ALA A 20 -4.69 2.60 4.29
C ALA A 20 -5.63 1.46 3.89
N MET A 21 -6.94 1.70 3.97
CA MET A 21 -7.95 0.82 3.40
C MET A 21 -8.40 1.39 2.05
N VAL A 22 -8.26 0.59 0.99
CA VAL A 22 -8.63 0.97 -0.38
C VAL A 22 -9.65 -0.02 -0.93
N PHE A 23 -10.48 0.46 -1.86
CA PHE A 23 -11.39 -0.40 -2.61
C PHE A 23 -10.81 -0.63 -4.00
N ALA A 24 -10.49 -1.88 -4.31
CA ALA A 24 -9.90 -2.28 -5.58
C ALA A 24 -10.62 -3.50 -6.17
N GLU A 25 -10.41 -3.79 -7.44
CA GLU A 25 -10.95 -5.01 -8.06
C GLU A 25 -10.11 -6.22 -7.63
N ASP A 26 -8.79 -6.08 -7.68
CA ASP A 26 -7.80 -7.10 -7.33
C ASP A 26 -6.64 -6.52 -6.51
N GLU A 27 -5.75 -7.39 -6.02
CA GLU A 27 -4.56 -7.02 -5.23
C GLU A 27 -3.63 -6.05 -6.00
N ASP A 28 -3.42 -6.29 -7.29
CA ASP A 28 -2.58 -5.44 -8.14
C ASP A 28 -3.11 -4.00 -8.25
N ASP A 29 -4.44 -3.82 -8.35
CA ASP A 29 -5.07 -2.50 -8.37
C ASP A 29 -4.92 -1.79 -7.03
N ALA A 30 -5.04 -2.52 -5.92
CA ALA A 30 -4.84 -1.99 -4.57
C ALA A 30 -3.38 -1.52 -4.38
N LEU A 31 -2.42 -2.33 -4.81
CA LEU A 31 -0.99 -2.00 -4.75
C LEU A 31 -0.64 -0.81 -5.65
N ASN A 32 -1.16 -0.75 -6.88
CA ASN A 32 -0.92 0.40 -7.77
C ASN A 32 -1.46 1.70 -7.16
N GLN A 33 -2.67 1.67 -6.58
CA GLN A 33 -3.24 2.83 -5.89
C GLN A 33 -2.44 3.25 -4.65
N LEU A 34 -1.87 2.28 -3.92
CA LEU A 34 -0.93 2.56 -2.83
C LEU A 34 0.34 3.23 -3.35
N GLU A 35 0.98 2.70 -4.40
CA GLU A 35 2.21 3.27 -4.97
C GLU A 35 2.02 4.71 -5.47
N GLU A 36 0.90 4.99 -6.14
CA GLU A 36 0.56 6.36 -6.55
C GLU A 36 0.46 7.29 -5.33
N GLN A 37 -0.23 6.88 -4.27
CA GLN A 37 -0.35 7.67 -3.04
C GLN A 37 0.98 7.88 -2.33
N LEU A 38 1.85 6.87 -2.28
CA LEU A 38 3.17 6.99 -1.66
C LEU A 38 4.06 7.95 -2.45
N LYS A 39 3.99 7.89 -3.79
CA LYS A 39 4.72 8.79 -4.69
C LYS A 39 4.23 10.23 -4.58
N GLU A 40 2.92 10.45 -4.52
CA GLU A 40 2.34 11.79 -4.35
C GLU A 40 2.70 12.42 -3.00
N GLN A 41 2.76 11.60 -1.94
CA GLN A 41 3.16 12.06 -0.61
C GLN A 41 4.69 12.15 -0.42
N GLY A 42 5.47 11.57 -1.34
CA GLY A 42 6.93 11.49 -1.23
C GLY A 42 7.41 10.58 -0.10
N ILE A 43 6.63 9.55 0.25
CA ILE A 43 6.97 8.58 1.29
C ILE A 43 7.98 7.59 0.71
N ALA A 44 9.13 7.45 1.36
CA ALA A 44 10.08 6.40 1.00
C ALA A 44 9.58 5.06 1.51
N HIS A 45 9.42 4.08 0.62
CA HIS A 45 8.96 2.74 0.94
C HIS A 45 9.87 1.67 0.32
N GLY A 46 9.92 0.49 0.93
CA GLY A 46 10.66 -0.68 0.46
C GLY A 46 9.74 -1.71 -0.17
N MET A 47 8.85 -2.28 0.65
CA MET A 47 7.93 -3.35 0.22
C MET A 47 6.50 -2.94 0.54
N CYS A 48 5.60 -3.17 -0.42
CA CYS A 48 4.17 -2.95 -0.26
C CYS A 48 3.45 -4.30 -0.11
N MET A 49 2.39 -4.34 0.70
CA MET A 49 1.52 -5.50 0.88
C MET A 49 0.06 -5.04 0.74
N ALA A 50 -0.80 -5.93 0.25
CA ALA A 50 -2.23 -5.74 0.17
C ALA A 50 -2.91 -7.00 0.70
N GLU A 51 -3.84 -6.84 1.64
CA GLU A 51 -4.57 -7.96 2.25
C GLU A 51 -6.08 -7.74 2.10
N GLU A 52 -6.80 -8.72 1.56
CA GLU A 52 -8.26 -8.64 1.41
C GLU A 52 -8.95 -8.74 2.79
N VAL A 53 -9.92 -7.85 3.05
CA VAL A 53 -10.65 -7.74 4.33
C VAL A 53 -12.13 -8.03 4.23
#